data_AF-A0A4Z0H0D8-F1
#
_entry.id   AF-A0A4Z0H0D8-F1
#
_cell.length_a   1.000
_cell.length_b   1.000
_cell.length_c   1.000
_cell.angle_alpha   90.00
_cell.angle_beta   90.00
_cell.angle_gamma   90.00
#
_symmetry.space_group_name_H-M   'P 1'
#
loop_
_entity.id
_entity.type
_entity.pdbx_description
1 polymer ?
#
loop_
_entity_poly.entity_id
_entity_poly.type
_entity_poly.pdbx_seq_one_letter_code
_entity_poly.pdbx_strand_id
1 'polypeptide(L)'
;MTFFANQNKGNLGLLKNTLLFISLIVTIIFYRVINVSDAVIPLIILFILITIITGVYFVTNKMLSVFNFTFWILLFIVKVIFVYTYFIWGMVPFPDSFFYFDTLEKIRISGNLTYGSITDIAGTPQIGYSYFIYFVTELFKNDFSLYLINIFMFNVSLVLIKEVVKQDFGRKIANTLFFVSLLSGNLFIFTSFVLKDCLVLFLTTLTIYLYKNKKKPWFLLVIPLLVLTRIYAGFSIIVALAVDVLLRRKINRKTKVRAIVVGVAFGVFFLSNPILSRYKDLVIQFIMEIDVANALIVIPQAIVKMFIAPLPWNIIGDKDIYSLVLFDSIISLLFSAFLIMAVVKMFKYSDLRVRMYLYVIPILIHAAALGIEYGGDSARQRTGVMFFIILIFIVGAFNTQSTKLDDRSSGIERDHNN
;
A
#
# COMPACT_ATOMS: atom_id res chain seq x y z
N MET A 1 21.87 -34.15 23.00
CA MET A 1 21.69 -33.00 22.08
C MET A 1 21.64 -33.37 20.59
N THR A 2 21.79 -34.63 20.20
CA THR A 2 21.70 -35.10 18.80
C THR A 2 20.29 -35.55 18.36
N PHE A 3 19.31 -35.65 19.28
CA PHE A 3 17.95 -36.10 18.97
C PHE A 3 17.02 -35.00 18.42
N PHE A 4 17.35 -33.72 18.61
CA PHE A 4 16.58 -32.58 18.06
C PHE A 4 17.07 -32.11 16.69
N ALA A 5 18.22 -32.60 16.20
CA ALA A 5 18.73 -32.25 14.88
C ALA A 5 18.09 -33.07 13.74
N ASN A 6 17.55 -34.26 14.03
CA ASN A 6 16.96 -35.14 13.02
C ASN A 6 15.45 -34.91 12.76
N GLN A 7 14.70 -34.31 13.70
CA GLN A 7 13.29 -33.97 13.46
C GLN A 7 13.08 -32.81 12.48
N ASN A 8 14.06 -31.92 12.31
CA ASN A 8 13.95 -30.79 11.37
C ASN A 8 14.17 -31.19 9.90
N LYS A 9 14.83 -32.33 9.62
CA LYS A 9 15.04 -32.80 8.24
C LYS A 9 13.79 -33.46 7.63
N GLY A 10 13.01 -34.18 8.44
CA GLY A 10 11.75 -34.82 8.00
C GLY A 10 10.67 -33.81 7.59
N ASN A 11 10.49 -32.74 8.37
CA ASN A 11 9.52 -31.68 8.06
C ASN A 11 9.91 -30.85 6.84
N LEU A 12 11.21 -30.70 6.54
CA LEU A 12 11.68 -29.96 5.37
C LEU A 12 11.41 -30.73 4.06
N GLY A 13 11.61 -32.06 4.08
CA GLY A 13 11.32 -32.93 2.94
C GLY A 13 9.83 -32.99 2.63
N LEU A 14 8.99 -33.08 3.66
CA LEU A 14 7.53 -33.08 3.52
C LEU A 14 7.04 -31.72 2.99
N LEU A 15 7.53 -30.60 3.51
CA LEU A 15 7.23 -29.26 3.01
C LEU A 15 7.63 -29.10 1.54
N LYS A 16 8.83 -29.59 1.15
CA LYS A 16 9.33 -29.52 -0.22
C LYS A 16 8.45 -30.32 -1.19
N ASN A 17 8.06 -31.54 -0.79
CA ASN A 17 7.20 -32.39 -1.60
C ASN A 17 5.77 -31.81 -1.72
N THR A 18 5.24 -31.23 -0.65
CA THR A 18 3.96 -30.51 -0.67
C THR A 18 4.02 -29.28 -1.57
N LEU A 19 5.11 -28.50 -1.53
CA LEU A 19 5.29 -27.36 -2.44
C LEU A 19 5.44 -27.78 -3.90
N LEU A 20 6.15 -28.88 -4.18
CA LEU A 20 6.24 -29.46 -5.52
C LEU A 20 4.88 -29.94 -6.04
N PHE A 21 4.11 -30.62 -5.20
CA PHE A 21 2.77 -31.09 -5.54
C PHE A 21 1.80 -29.93 -5.79
N ILE A 22 1.83 -28.90 -4.95
CA ILE A 22 1.04 -27.68 -5.18
C ILE A 22 1.50 -26.97 -6.45
N SER A 23 2.81 -26.87 -6.70
CA SER A 23 3.35 -26.27 -7.94
C SER A 23 2.90 -27.04 -9.19
N LEU A 24 2.86 -28.37 -9.14
CA LEU A 24 2.33 -29.22 -10.20
C LEU A 24 0.84 -28.94 -10.45
N ILE A 25 0.03 -28.91 -9.38
CA ILE A 25 -1.40 -28.58 -9.47
C ILE A 25 -1.59 -27.17 -10.03
N VAL A 26 -0.84 -26.19 -9.55
CA VAL A 26 -0.84 -24.81 -10.07
C VAL A 26 -0.51 -24.81 -11.55
N THR A 27 0.49 -25.57 -12.00
CA THR A 27 0.87 -25.66 -13.41
C THR A 27 -0.24 -26.29 -14.27
N ILE A 28 -0.88 -27.36 -13.79
CA ILE A 28 -1.99 -28.03 -14.49
C ILE A 28 -3.21 -27.11 -14.58
N ILE A 29 -3.57 -26.44 -13.49
CA ILE A 29 -4.68 -25.49 -13.46
C ILE A 29 -4.35 -24.28 -14.35
N PHE A 30 -3.13 -23.75 -14.28
CA PHE A 30 -2.68 -22.65 -15.12
C PHE A 30 -2.75 -23.00 -16.61
N TYR A 31 -2.32 -24.20 -16.99
CA TYR A 31 -2.47 -24.72 -18.36
C TYR A 31 -3.94 -24.82 -18.80
N ARG A 32 -4.84 -25.24 -17.90
CA ARG A 32 -6.29 -25.29 -18.16
C ARG A 32 -6.93 -23.89 -18.27
N VAL A 33 -6.52 -22.96 -17.42
CA VAL A 33 -7.00 -21.56 -17.40
C VAL A 33 -6.59 -20.82 -18.67
N ILE A 34 -5.34 -20.98 -19.13
CA ILE A 34 -4.87 -20.32 -20.35
C ILE A 34 -5.64 -20.77 -21.59
N ASN A 35 -6.06 -22.05 -21.63
CA ASN A 35 -6.70 -22.64 -22.81
C ASN A 35 -8.23 -22.47 -22.85
N VAL A 36 -8.85 -21.85 -21.83
CA VAL A 36 -10.30 -21.63 -21.76
C VAL A 36 -10.59 -20.22 -21.27
N SER A 37 -10.99 -19.32 -22.18
CA SER A 37 -11.27 -17.90 -21.88
C SER A 37 -12.32 -17.68 -20.78
N ASP A 38 -13.22 -18.65 -20.56
CA ASP A 38 -14.34 -18.53 -19.62
C ASP A 38 -14.13 -19.28 -18.29
N ALA A 39 -12.92 -19.75 -18.01
CA ALA A 39 -12.62 -20.59 -16.85
C ALA A 39 -12.49 -19.81 -15.51
N VAL A 40 -13.57 -19.16 -15.06
CA VAL A 40 -13.59 -18.39 -13.79
C VAL A 40 -13.32 -19.27 -12.57
N ILE A 41 -13.93 -20.46 -12.47
CA ILE A 41 -13.75 -21.36 -11.32
C ILE A 41 -12.31 -21.90 -11.21
N PRO A 42 -11.68 -22.43 -12.28
CA PRO A 42 -10.26 -22.80 -12.23
C PRO A 42 -9.34 -21.64 -11.85
N LEU A 43 -9.64 -20.42 -12.32
CA LEU A 43 -8.88 -19.22 -11.96
C LEU A 43 -9.00 -18.89 -10.46
N ILE A 44 -10.20 -19.00 -9.87
CA ILE A 44 -10.40 -18.85 -8.41
C ILE A 44 -9.55 -19.86 -7.64
N ILE A 45 -9.60 -21.14 -8.03
CA ILE A 45 -8.82 -22.21 -7.37
C ILE A 45 -7.32 -21.90 -7.47
N LEU A 46 -6.85 -21.47 -8.64
CA LEU A 46 -5.45 -21.06 -8.84
C LEU A 46 -5.03 -19.97 -7.86
N PHE A 47 -5.82 -18.89 -7.74
CA PHE A 47 -5.50 -17.78 -6.84
C PHE A 47 -5.57 -18.17 -5.36
N ILE A 48 -6.47 -19.08 -4.97
CA ILE A 48 -6.50 -19.66 -3.62
C ILE A 48 -5.19 -20.43 -3.37
N LEU A 49 -4.74 -21.26 -4.31
CA LEU A 49 -3.49 -22.01 -4.17
C LEU A 49 -2.27 -21.09 -4.08
N ILE A 50 -2.17 -20.07 -4.95
CA ILE A 50 -1.10 -19.06 -4.91
C ILE A 50 -1.08 -18.35 -3.56
N THR A 51 -2.25 -18.00 -3.03
CA THR A 51 -2.40 -17.37 -1.72
C THR A 51 -1.93 -18.29 -0.59
N ILE A 52 -2.33 -19.56 -0.61
CA ILE A 52 -1.87 -20.56 0.37
C ILE A 52 -0.35 -20.71 0.33
N ILE A 53 0.25 -20.91 -0.85
CA ILE A 53 1.72 -21.04 -1.01
C ILE A 53 2.43 -19.81 -0.45
N THR A 54 1.93 -18.62 -0.82
CA THR A 54 2.49 -17.34 -0.37
C THR A 54 2.39 -17.20 1.16
N GLY A 55 1.26 -17.56 1.75
CA GLY A 55 1.10 -17.51 3.19
C GLY A 55 1.93 -18.57 3.94
N VAL A 56 2.11 -19.78 3.39
CA VAL A 56 3.06 -20.78 3.92
C VAL A 56 4.49 -20.23 3.89
N TYR A 57 4.88 -19.56 2.80
CA TYR A 57 6.17 -18.86 2.73
C TYR A 57 6.29 -17.77 3.82
N PHE A 58 5.24 -17.00 4.09
CA PHE A 58 5.27 -15.99 5.17
C PHE A 58 5.31 -16.59 6.58
N VAL A 59 4.65 -17.73 6.81
CA VAL A 59 4.73 -18.45 8.10
C VAL A 59 6.12 -19.03 8.32
N THR A 60 6.70 -19.68 7.32
CA THR A 60 8.05 -20.28 7.40
C THR A 60 9.12 -19.22 7.64
N ASN A 61 8.98 -18.03 7.03
CA ASN A 61 9.84 -16.87 7.27
C ASN A 61 9.49 -16.06 8.54
N LYS A 62 8.59 -16.56 9.40
CA LYS A 62 8.18 -15.93 10.67
C LYS A 62 7.60 -14.50 10.53
N MET A 63 7.08 -14.16 9.36
CA MET A 63 6.35 -12.91 9.10
C MET A 63 4.89 -13.00 9.58
N LEU A 64 4.33 -14.22 9.51
CA LEU A 64 3.00 -14.54 10.05
C LEU A 64 3.10 -15.65 11.10
N SER A 65 2.25 -15.57 12.12
CA SER A 65 1.94 -16.72 12.96
C SER A 65 0.85 -17.55 12.29
N VAL A 66 0.75 -18.84 12.64
CA VAL A 66 -0.30 -19.73 12.13
C VAL A 66 -1.69 -19.13 12.30
N PHE A 67 -2.01 -18.59 13.48
CA PHE A 67 -3.28 -17.91 13.74
C PHE A 67 -3.55 -16.74 12.79
N ASN A 68 -2.55 -15.87 12.58
CA ASN A 68 -2.68 -14.73 11.66
C ASN A 68 -2.84 -15.20 10.21
N PHE A 69 -2.17 -16.28 9.83
CA PHE A 69 -2.27 -16.89 8.51
C PHE A 69 -3.67 -17.46 8.24
N THR A 70 -4.29 -18.15 9.21
CA THR A 70 -5.66 -18.65 9.07
C THR A 70 -6.64 -17.51 8.84
N PHE A 71 -6.54 -16.42 9.63
CA PHE A 71 -7.43 -15.27 9.49
C PHE A 71 -7.20 -14.53 8.16
N TRP A 72 -5.95 -14.45 7.71
CA TRP A 72 -5.56 -13.88 6.42
C TRP A 72 -6.14 -14.65 5.23
N ILE A 73 -6.07 -15.99 5.24
CA ILE A 73 -6.72 -16.83 4.22
C ILE A 73 -8.23 -16.68 4.26
N LEU A 74 -8.83 -16.71 5.46
CA LEU A 74 -10.28 -16.59 5.60
C LEU A 74 -10.78 -15.30 4.96
N LEU A 75 -10.11 -14.17 5.22
CA LEU A 75 -10.50 -12.90 4.60
C LEU A 75 -10.29 -12.90 3.08
N PHE A 76 -9.22 -13.52 2.58
CA PHE A 76 -9.02 -13.71 1.13
C PHE A 76 -10.23 -14.44 0.52
N ILE A 77 -10.64 -15.57 1.10
CA ILE A 77 -11.78 -16.36 0.61
C ILE A 77 -13.08 -15.55 0.67
N VAL A 78 -13.34 -14.86 1.79
CA VAL A 78 -14.55 -14.02 1.94
C VAL A 78 -14.59 -12.92 0.88
N LYS A 79 -13.46 -12.24 0.60
CA LYS A 79 -13.38 -11.24 -0.47
C LYS A 79 -13.61 -11.84 -1.85
N VAL A 80 -13.04 -13.02 -2.13
CA VAL A 80 -13.24 -13.71 -3.41
C VAL A 80 -14.72 -14.07 -3.62
N ILE A 81 -15.37 -14.64 -2.61
CA ILE A 81 -16.81 -14.94 -2.66
C ILE A 81 -17.60 -13.65 -2.89
N PHE A 82 -17.27 -12.58 -2.16
CA PHE A 82 -17.92 -11.29 -2.27
C PHE A 82 -17.79 -10.67 -3.67
N VAL A 83 -16.60 -10.66 -4.30
CA VAL A 83 -16.47 -10.12 -5.66
C VAL A 83 -17.07 -11.03 -6.72
N TYR A 84 -17.07 -12.35 -6.48
CA TYR A 84 -17.68 -13.33 -7.38
C TYR A 84 -19.20 -13.14 -7.46
N THR A 85 -19.88 -12.85 -6.35
CA THR A 85 -21.34 -12.57 -6.38
C THR A 85 -21.65 -11.32 -7.19
N TYR A 86 -20.88 -10.24 -7.02
CA TYR A 86 -21.03 -9.02 -7.83
C TYR A 86 -20.76 -9.26 -9.32
N PHE A 87 -19.72 -10.05 -9.62
CA PHE A 87 -19.36 -10.40 -10.99
C PHE A 87 -20.47 -11.18 -11.70
N ILE A 88 -21.05 -12.20 -11.08
CA ILE A 88 -22.17 -12.97 -11.68
C ILE A 88 -23.41 -12.10 -11.88
N TRP A 89 -23.68 -11.16 -10.97
CA TRP A 89 -24.81 -10.24 -11.11
C TRP A 89 -24.55 -9.09 -12.09
N GLY A 90 -23.40 -9.03 -12.74
CA GLY A 90 -23.03 -7.96 -13.66
C GLY A 90 -22.95 -6.59 -12.99
N MET A 91 -22.77 -6.55 -11.66
CA MET A 91 -22.77 -5.32 -10.88
C MET A 91 -21.34 -4.80 -10.77
N VAL A 92 -21.07 -3.65 -11.40
CA VAL A 92 -19.83 -2.90 -11.23
C VAL A 92 -20.14 -1.67 -10.39
N PRO A 93 -19.84 -1.69 -9.08
CA PRO A 93 -20.35 -0.69 -8.15
C PRO A 93 -19.59 0.64 -8.17
N PHE A 94 -18.52 0.75 -8.97
CA PHE A 94 -17.68 1.95 -9.03
C PHE A 94 -17.58 2.49 -10.47
N PRO A 95 -17.85 3.79 -10.69
CA PRO A 95 -17.65 4.45 -11.97
C PRO A 95 -16.25 4.25 -12.57
N ASP A 96 -15.19 4.40 -11.76
CA ASP A 96 -13.83 4.24 -12.30
C ASP A 96 -13.57 2.81 -12.80
N SER A 97 -14.22 1.79 -12.22
CA SER A 97 -14.06 0.43 -12.72
C SER A 97 -14.54 0.32 -14.18
N PHE A 98 -15.66 0.97 -14.53
CA PHE A 98 -16.12 1.05 -15.92
C PHE A 98 -15.10 1.76 -16.80
N PHE A 99 -14.55 2.88 -16.34
CA PHE A 99 -13.50 3.59 -17.06
C PHE A 99 -12.27 2.71 -17.31
N TYR A 100 -11.85 1.91 -16.33
CA TYR A 100 -10.71 1.00 -16.50
C TYR A 100 -11.01 -0.15 -17.45
N PHE A 101 -12.22 -0.71 -17.44
CA PHE A 101 -12.63 -1.74 -18.42
C PHE A 101 -12.74 -1.18 -19.85
N ASP A 102 -13.31 0.02 -20.02
CA ASP A 102 -13.37 0.70 -21.32
C ASP A 102 -11.97 1.03 -21.85
N THR A 103 -11.08 1.52 -20.98
CA THR A 103 -9.67 1.77 -21.32
C THR A 103 -8.98 0.47 -21.75
N LEU A 104 -9.19 -0.63 -21.04
CA LEU A 104 -8.62 -1.93 -21.37
C LEU A 104 -9.08 -2.41 -22.75
N GLU A 105 -10.37 -2.27 -23.06
CA GLU A 105 -10.92 -2.69 -24.35
C GLU A 105 -10.34 -1.85 -25.50
N LYS A 106 -10.23 -0.54 -25.33
CA LYS A 106 -9.57 0.34 -26.30
C LYS A 106 -8.11 -0.03 -26.52
N ILE A 107 -7.38 -0.41 -25.46
CA ILE A 107 -5.99 -0.89 -25.58
C ILE A 107 -5.93 -2.17 -26.40
N ARG A 108 -6.80 -3.16 -26.11
CA ARG A 108 -6.89 -4.42 -26.86
C ARG A 108 -7.17 -4.19 -28.34
N ILE A 109 -8.14 -3.34 -28.65
CA ILE A 109 -8.51 -2.98 -30.03
C ILE A 109 -7.35 -2.28 -30.74
N SER A 110 -6.65 -1.36 -30.07
CA SER A 110 -5.54 -0.61 -30.67
C SER A 110 -4.34 -1.50 -31.01
N GLY A 111 -4.09 -2.56 -30.23
CA GLY A 111 -2.88 -3.39 -30.32
C GLY A 111 -1.55 -2.64 -30.07
N ASN A 112 -1.58 -1.34 -29.77
CA ASN A 112 -0.39 -0.49 -29.70
C ASN A 112 -0.07 -0.14 -28.24
N LEU A 113 0.99 -0.77 -27.71
CA LEU A 113 1.43 -0.65 -26.32
C LEU A 113 2.46 0.46 -26.09
N THR A 114 2.70 1.34 -27.06
CA THR A 114 3.61 2.48 -26.89
C THR A 114 3.07 3.47 -25.84
N TYR A 115 3.98 4.15 -25.14
CA TYR A 115 3.63 5.13 -24.10
C TYR A 115 2.62 6.18 -24.60
N GLY A 116 2.82 6.70 -25.82
CA GLY A 116 1.93 7.69 -26.44
C GLY A 116 0.52 7.15 -26.63
N SER A 117 0.38 5.99 -27.28
CA SER A 117 -0.91 5.33 -27.52
C SER A 117 -1.71 5.13 -26.23
N ILE A 118 -1.07 4.56 -25.19
CA ILE A 118 -1.76 4.32 -23.91
C ILE A 118 -2.11 5.63 -23.20
N THR A 119 -1.25 6.65 -23.29
CA THR A 119 -1.53 7.98 -22.72
C THR A 119 -2.74 8.62 -23.40
N ASP A 120 -2.84 8.51 -24.73
CA ASP A 120 -3.94 9.07 -25.51
C ASP A 120 -5.26 8.34 -25.20
N ILE A 121 -5.23 7.00 -25.07
CA ILE A 121 -6.40 6.20 -24.70
C ILE A 121 -6.86 6.51 -23.26
N ALA A 122 -5.92 6.54 -22.30
CA ALA A 122 -6.22 6.76 -20.90
C ALA A 122 -6.55 8.24 -20.58
N GLY A 123 -6.25 9.17 -21.49
CA GLY A 123 -6.40 10.61 -21.26
C GLY A 123 -5.52 11.17 -20.13
N THR A 124 -4.51 10.42 -19.69
CA THR A 124 -3.63 10.80 -18.60
C THR A 124 -2.26 10.16 -18.75
N PRO A 125 -1.17 10.85 -18.38
CA PRO A 125 0.16 10.24 -18.41
C PRO A 125 0.39 9.24 -17.26
N GLN A 126 -0.55 9.11 -16.30
CA GLN A 126 -0.54 8.14 -15.20
C GLN A 126 -1.01 6.74 -15.64
N ILE A 127 -0.32 6.17 -16.64
CA ILE A 127 -0.73 4.94 -17.35
C ILE A 127 -0.28 3.64 -16.67
N GLY A 128 0.34 3.70 -15.49
CA GLY A 128 0.85 2.53 -14.79
C GLY A 128 -0.23 1.48 -14.50
N TYR A 129 -1.44 1.93 -14.15
CA TYR A 129 -2.57 1.02 -13.93
C TYR A 129 -3.11 0.43 -15.24
N SER A 130 -3.14 1.22 -16.33
CA SER A 130 -3.58 0.74 -17.66
C SER A 130 -2.70 -0.40 -18.19
N TYR A 131 -1.38 -0.27 -18.03
CA TYR A 131 -0.48 -1.39 -18.34
C TYR A 131 -0.71 -2.59 -17.43
N PHE A 132 -0.89 -2.36 -16.13
CA PHE A 132 -1.13 -3.44 -15.17
C PHE A 132 -2.38 -4.26 -15.52
N ILE A 133 -3.52 -3.61 -15.78
CA ILE A 133 -4.76 -4.33 -16.12
C ILE A 133 -4.64 -5.06 -17.46
N TYR A 134 -3.94 -4.47 -18.44
CA TYR A 134 -3.67 -5.13 -19.72
C TYR A 134 -2.83 -6.40 -19.52
N PHE A 135 -1.68 -6.32 -18.84
CA PHE A 135 -0.82 -7.48 -18.64
C PHE A 135 -1.48 -8.60 -17.82
N VAL A 136 -2.25 -8.26 -16.78
CA VAL A 136 -2.95 -9.26 -15.98
C VAL A 136 -3.98 -10.00 -16.83
N THR A 137 -4.79 -9.27 -17.59
CA THR A 137 -5.82 -9.94 -18.42
C THR A 137 -5.22 -10.70 -19.60
N GLU A 138 -4.11 -10.24 -20.19
CA GLU A 138 -3.39 -11.01 -21.20
C GLU A 138 -2.77 -12.29 -20.65
N LEU A 139 -2.31 -12.28 -19.40
CA LEU A 139 -1.71 -13.44 -18.74
C LEU A 139 -2.75 -14.51 -18.39
N PHE A 140 -3.91 -14.10 -17.87
CA PHE A 140 -4.94 -15.02 -17.38
C PHE A 140 -6.12 -15.21 -18.34
N LYS A 141 -6.16 -14.46 -19.45
CA LYS A 141 -7.19 -14.48 -20.49
C LYS A 141 -8.62 -14.34 -19.97
N ASN A 142 -8.78 -13.63 -18.84
CA ASN A 142 -10.07 -13.46 -18.19
C ASN A 142 -10.10 -12.18 -17.33
N ASP A 143 -11.12 -11.36 -17.47
CA ASP A 143 -11.25 -10.07 -16.75
C ASP A 143 -11.47 -10.23 -15.24
N PHE A 144 -12.02 -11.36 -14.79
CA PHE A 144 -12.17 -11.67 -13.36
C PHE A 144 -10.82 -11.76 -12.63
N SER A 145 -9.73 -12.01 -13.36
CA SER A 145 -8.37 -12.00 -12.81
C SER A 145 -7.98 -10.65 -12.18
N LEU A 146 -8.57 -9.55 -12.64
CA LEU A 146 -8.32 -8.20 -12.10
C LEU A 146 -8.83 -8.05 -10.66
N TYR A 147 -9.95 -8.69 -10.32
CA TYR A 147 -10.48 -8.71 -8.95
C TYR A 147 -9.56 -9.55 -8.05
N LEU A 148 -9.18 -10.74 -8.53
CA LEU A 148 -8.35 -11.67 -7.78
C LEU A 148 -6.95 -11.11 -7.50
N ILE A 149 -6.33 -10.45 -8.49
CA ILE A 149 -5.01 -9.84 -8.30
C ILE A 149 -5.06 -8.66 -7.34
N ASN A 150 -6.14 -7.87 -7.34
CA ASN A 150 -6.31 -6.79 -6.36
C ASN A 150 -6.41 -7.36 -4.93
N ILE A 151 -7.27 -8.35 -4.72
CA ILE A 151 -7.40 -9.01 -3.41
C ILE A 151 -6.04 -9.62 -2.96
N PHE A 152 -5.31 -10.24 -3.89
CA PHE A 152 -3.99 -10.81 -3.61
C PHE A 152 -2.96 -9.74 -3.24
N MET A 153 -2.86 -8.66 -4.02
CA MET A 153 -1.95 -7.55 -3.76
C MET A 153 -2.21 -6.90 -2.40
N PHE A 154 -3.48 -6.67 -2.04
CA PHE A 154 -3.84 -6.16 -0.70
C PHE A 154 -3.36 -7.10 0.41
N ASN A 155 -3.61 -8.39 0.26
CA ASN A 155 -3.22 -9.39 1.25
C ASN A 155 -1.70 -9.45 1.44
N VAL A 156 -0.92 -9.37 0.36
CA VAL A 156 0.54 -9.24 0.45
C VAL A 156 0.94 -7.94 1.15
N SER A 157 0.32 -6.81 0.76
CA SER A 157 0.60 -5.48 1.34
C SER A 157 0.45 -5.46 2.86
N LEU A 158 -0.60 -6.12 3.37
CA LEU A 158 -0.90 -6.23 4.79
C LEU A 158 0.20 -6.95 5.59
N VAL A 159 0.81 -8.00 5.01
CA VAL A 159 1.93 -8.71 5.63
C VAL A 159 3.21 -7.87 5.59
N LEU A 160 3.47 -7.20 4.46
CA LEU A 160 4.64 -6.32 4.30
C LEU A 160 4.60 -5.16 5.29
N ILE A 161 3.47 -4.46 5.40
CA ILE A 161 3.33 -3.32 6.31
C ILE A 161 3.41 -3.75 7.78
N LYS A 162 2.87 -4.93 8.13
CA LYS A 162 3.01 -5.50 9.47
C LYS A 162 4.48 -5.69 9.85
N GLU A 163 5.30 -6.26 8.97
CA GLU A 163 6.73 -6.47 9.26
C GLU A 163 7.50 -5.16 9.37
N VAL A 164 7.16 -4.16 8.56
CA VAL A 164 7.69 -2.79 8.70
C VAL A 164 7.34 -2.19 10.06
N VAL A 165 6.06 -2.21 10.44
CA VAL A 165 5.57 -1.62 11.70
C VAL A 165 6.10 -2.36 12.92
N LYS A 166 6.31 -3.68 12.82
CA LYS A 166 6.89 -4.49 13.89
C LYS A 166 8.30 -4.05 14.26
N GLN A 167 9.07 -3.56 13.29
CA GLN A 167 10.43 -3.06 13.53
C GLN A 167 10.44 -1.69 14.18
N ASP A 168 9.53 -0.81 13.75
CA ASP A 168 9.48 0.55 14.30
C ASP A 168 8.77 0.64 15.66
N PHE A 169 7.74 -0.19 15.90
CA PHE A 169 6.82 -0.04 17.05
C PHE A 169 6.60 -1.33 17.85
N GLY A 170 7.21 -2.44 17.44
CA GLY A 170 7.11 -3.72 18.13
C GLY A 170 5.88 -4.56 17.74
N ARG A 171 5.87 -5.80 18.23
CA ARG A 171 4.92 -6.84 17.80
C ARG A 171 3.46 -6.53 18.14
N LYS A 172 3.20 -5.86 19.27
CA LYS A 172 1.84 -5.52 19.72
C LYS A 172 1.17 -4.59 18.71
N ILE A 173 1.76 -3.44 18.43
CA ILE A 173 1.24 -2.44 17.48
C ILE A 173 1.10 -3.04 16.08
N ALA A 174 2.08 -3.83 15.63
CA ALA A 174 2.02 -4.48 14.32
C ALA A 174 0.87 -5.49 14.18
N ASN A 175 0.65 -6.33 15.20
CA ASN A 175 -0.46 -7.27 15.19
C ASN A 175 -1.81 -6.55 15.26
N THR A 176 -1.93 -5.50 16.08
CA THR A 176 -3.16 -4.69 16.12
C THR A 176 -3.43 -4.05 14.77
N LEU A 177 -2.40 -3.48 14.10
CA LEU A 177 -2.55 -2.92 12.76
C LEU A 177 -3.04 -3.96 11.77
N PHE A 178 -2.45 -5.15 11.80
CA PHE A 178 -2.83 -6.27 10.95
C PHE A 178 -4.31 -6.64 11.11
N PHE A 179 -4.79 -6.83 12.34
CA PHE A 179 -6.19 -7.19 12.59
C PHE A 179 -7.17 -6.06 12.26
N VAL A 180 -6.89 -4.83 12.69
CA VAL A 180 -7.77 -3.68 12.41
C VAL A 180 -7.85 -3.42 10.91
N SER A 181 -6.74 -3.59 10.19
CA SER A 181 -6.74 -3.40 8.73
C SER A 181 -7.46 -4.52 7.96
N LEU A 182 -7.45 -5.76 8.48
CA LEU A 182 -8.25 -6.86 7.90
C LEU A 182 -9.76 -6.62 8.10
N LEU A 183 -10.15 -5.98 9.21
CA LEU A 183 -11.54 -5.70 9.54
C LEU A 183 -12.05 -4.36 8.98
N SER A 184 -11.18 -3.53 8.39
CA SER A 184 -11.58 -2.24 7.84
C SER A 184 -12.48 -2.41 6.62
N GLY A 185 -13.68 -1.83 6.67
CA GLY A 185 -14.65 -1.86 5.58
C GLY A 185 -14.19 -1.11 4.33
N ASN A 186 -13.45 0.00 4.51
CA ASN A 186 -12.84 0.75 3.41
C ASN A 186 -11.76 -0.10 2.71
N LEU A 187 -10.83 -0.68 3.47
CA LEU A 187 -9.84 -1.60 2.90
C LEU A 187 -10.51 -2.85 2.34
N PHE A 188 -11.63 -3.30 2.89
CA PHE A 188 -12.37 -4.44 2.35
C PHE A 188 -12.89 -4.12 0.95
N ILE A 189 -13.67 -3.06 0.79
CA ILE A 189 -14.30 -2.70 -0.49
C ILE A 189 -13.29 -2.27 -1.54
N PHE A 190 -12.49 -1.24 -1.28
CA PHE A 190 -11.68 -0.60 -2.33
C PHE A 190 -10.49 -1.42 -2.80
N THR A 191 -10.17 -2.52 -2.11
CA THR A 191 -9.15 -3.48 -2.57
C THR A 191 -9.74 -4.76 -3.12
N SER A 192 -11.07 -4.90 -3.14
CA SER A 192 -11.75 -6.04 -3.74
C SER A 192 -12.12 -5.77 -5.20
N PHE A 193 -12.45 -4.52 -5.56
CA PHE A 193 -12.83 -4.16 -6.93
C PHE A 193 -11.65 -3.66 -7.78
N VAL A 194 -11.85 -3.59 -9.09
CA VAL A 194 -10.87 -3.16 -10.10
C VAL A 194 -10.61 -1.66 -10.00
N LEU A 195 -9.76 -1.28 -9.04
CA LEU A 195 -9.34 0.09 -8.77
C LEU A 195 -7.82 0.19 -8.70
N LYS A 196 -7.28 1.33 -9.14
CA LYS A 196 -5.83 1.60 -9.04
C LYS A 196 -5.31 1.71 -7.62
N ASP A 197 -6.18 2.01 -6.65
CA ASP A 197 -5.83 2.19 -5.24
C ASP A 197 -5.14 0.98 -4.62
N CYS A 198 -5.52 -0.24 -5.04
CA CYS A 198 -4.88 -1.46 -4.56
C CYS A 198 -3.43 -1.59 -5.05
N LEU A 199 -3.16 -1.24 -6.31
CA LEU A 199 -1.80 -1.24 -6.87
C LEU A 199 -0.94 -0.16 -6.18
N VAL A 200 -1.51 1.03 -5.96
CA VAL A 200 -0.84 2.12 -5.22
C VAL A 200 -0.46 1.67 -3.81
N LEU A 201 -1.39 1.03 -3.09
CA LEU A 201 -1.16 0.51 -1.74
C LEU A 201 -0.05 -0.54 -1.73
N PHE A 202 -0.06 -1.46 -2.69
CA PHE A 202 0.95 -2.50 -2.84
C PHE A 202 2.34 -1.93 -3.13
N LEU A 203 2.46 -1.06 -4.15
CA LEU A 203 3.72 -0.43 -4.50
C LEU A 203 4.26 0.45 -3.36
N THR A 204 3.39 1.14 -2.65
CA THR A 204 3.75 1.96 -1.48
C THR A 204 4.32 1.10 -0.35
N THR A 205 3.59 0.05 0.06
CA THR A 205 4.04 -0.84 1.14
C THR A 205 5.28 -1.64 0.76
N LEU A 206 5.39 -2.08 -0.50
CA LEU A 206 6.56 -2.75 -1.04
C LEU A 206 7.79 -1.83 -1.01
N THR A 207 7.64 -0.57 -1.43
CA THR A 207 8.73 0.42 -1.41
C THR A 207 9.27 0.60 0.01
N ILE A 208 8.38 0.82 0.98
CA ILE A 208 8.78 0.97 2.40
C ILE A 208 9.42 -0.30 2.94
N TYR A 209 8.84 -1.47 2.65
CA TYR A 209 9.37 -2.76 3.07
C TYR A 209 10.78 -2.99 2.53
N LEU A 210 11.01 -2.75 1.23
CA LEU A 210 12.33 -2.88 0.62
C LEU A 210 13.32 -1.89 1.23
N TYR A 211 12.91 -0.64 1.46
CA TYR A 211 13.74 0.38 2.09
C TYR A 211 14.19 -0.01 3.51
N LYS A 212 13.29 -0.51 4.36
CA LYS A 212 13.63 -0.89 5.75
C LYS A 212 14.37 -2.23 5.84
N ASN A 213 14.04 -3.20 4.99
CA ASN A 213 14.46 -4.60 5.18
C ASN A 213 15.54 -5.11 4.24
N LYS A 214 15.81 -4.42 3.12
CA LYS A 214 16.81 -4.87 2.15
C LYS A 214 18.01 -3.95 2.14
N LYS A 215 19.21 -4.56 2.21
CA LYS A 215 20.48 -3.84 2.12
C LYS A 215 20.71 -3.20 0.74
N LYS A 216 20.05 -3.72 -0.31
CA LYS A 216 20.15 -3.24 -1.69
C LYS A 216 19.00 -2.26 -1.99
N PRO A 217 19.24 -1.21 -2.80
CA PRO A 217 18.26 -0.15 -3.08
C PRO A 217 17.19 -0.57 -4.10
N TRP A 218 16.64 -1.79 -3.98
CA TRP A 218 15.59 -2.31 -4.87
C TRP A 218 14.33 -1.44 -4.90
N PHE A 219 14.09 -0.69 -3.83
CA PHE A 219 12.98 0.27 -3.75
C PHE A 219 13.03 1.34 -4.86
N LEU A 220 14.22 1.65 -5.41
CA LEU A 220 14.38 2.59 -6.52
C LEU A 220 13.73 2.11 -7.83
N LEU A 221 13.54 0.80 -8.01
CA LEU A 221 12.83 0.26 -9.18
C LEU A 221 11.31 0.35 -9.03
N VAL A 222 10.82 0.40 -7.79
CA VAL A 222 9.37 0.42 -7.48
C VAL A 222 8.81 1.84 -7.53
N ILE A 223 9.61 2.84 -7.16
CA ILE A 223 9.20 4.26 -7.15
C ILE A 223 8.71 4.75 -8.53
N PRO A 224 9.41 4.51 -9.65
CA PRO A 224 8.91 4.91 -10.98
C PRO A 224 7.55 4.31 -11.32
N LEU A 225 7.32 3.04 -10.97
CA LEU A 225 6.02 2.38 -11.18
C LEU A 225 4.92 3.04 -10.33
N LEU A 226 5.25 3.42 -9.09
CA LEU A 226 4.33 4.13 -8.21
C LEU A 226 3.99 5.52 -8.76
N VAL A 227 4.97 6.27 -9.27
CA VAL A 227 4.76 7.58 -9.92
C VAL A 227 3.91 7.43 -11.19
N LEU A 228 4.19 6.43 -12.02
CA LEU A 228 3.39 6.12 -13.22
C LEU A 228 1.95 5.70 -12.89
N THR A 229 1.71 5.15 -11.71
CA THR A 229 0.35 4.75 -11.28
C THR A 229 -0.39 5.92 -10.62
N ARG A 230 0.30 6.68 -9.76
CA ARG A 230 -0.24 7.83 -9.04
C ARG A 230 0.90 8.74 -8.55
N ILE A 231 1.04 9.89 -9.21
CA ILE A 231 2.14 10.84 -9.02
C ILE A 231 2.31 11.22 -7.54
N TYR A 232 1.24 11.74 -6.92
CA TYR A 232 1.31 12.27 -5.56
C TYR A 232 1.62 11.17 -4.53
N ALA A 233 1.18 9.93 -4.75
CA ALA A 233 1.59 8.81 -3.90
C ALA A 233 3.10 8.52 -4.04
N GLY A 234 3.63 8.49 -5.27
CA GLY A 234 5.05 8.30 -5.53
C GLY A 234 5.93 9.40 -4.94
N PHE A 235 5.59 10.66 -5.18
CA PHE A 235 6.28 11.81 -4.61
C PHE A 235 6.22 11.82 -3.09
N SER A 236 5.06 11.48 -2.50
CA SER A 236 4.94 11.47 -1.05
C SER A 236 5.87 10.48 -0.37
N ILE A 237 6.09 9.31 -0.99
CA ILE A 237 7.03 8.30 -0.52
C ILE A 237 8.47 8.74 -0.72
N ILE A 238 8.82 9.37 -1.86
CA ILE A 238 10.15 9.94 -2.07
C ILE A 238 10.49 10.93 -0.95
N VAL A 239 9.57 11.87 -0.65
CA VAL A 239 9.77 12.88 0.41
C VAL A 239 9.89 12.20 1.77
N ALA A 240 9.03 11.23 2.07
CA ALA A 240 9.05 10.51 3.34
C ALA A 240 10.39 9.75 3.57
N LEU A 241 10.90 9.09 2.53
CA LEU A 241 12.20 8.42 2.56
C LEU A 241 13.35 9.42 2.70
N ALA A 242 13.32 10.54 1.98
CA ALA A 242 14.34 11.58 2.09
C ALA A 242 14.41 12.13 3.53
N VAL A 243 13.26 12.43 4.14
CA VAL A 243 13.17 12.90 5.53
C VAL A 243 13.66 11.84 6.52
N ASP A 244 13.24 10.57 6.38
CA ASP A 244 13.70 9.47 7.25
C ASP A 244 15.24 9.31 7.18
N VAL A 245 15.81 9.39 5.98
CA VAL A 245 17.26 9.35 5.73
C VAL A 245 17.97 10.53 6.40
N LEU A 246 17.46 11.76 6.25
CA LEU A 246 18.06 12.96 6.81
C LEU A 246 18.07 12.98 8.35
N LEU A 247 17.05 12.38 8.97
CA LEU A 247 16.83 12.42 10.42
C LEU A 247 17.39 11.21 11.18
N ARG A 248 17.27 9.98 10.66
CA ARG A 248 17.60 8.76 11.44
C ARG A 248 19.05 8.32 11.37
N ARG A 249 19.78 8.67 10.32
CA ARG A 249 21.17 8.23 10.16
C ARG A 249 22.11 9.36 10.59
N LYS A 250 23.16 9.04 11.36
CA LYS A 250 24.39 9.85 11.43
C LYS A 250 25.07 9.82 10.05
N ILE A 251 24.40 10.41 9.05
CA ILE A 251 24.92 10.50 7.71
C ILE A 251 26.02 11.53 7.74
N ASN A 252 27.22 11.11 7.38
CA ASN A 252 28.33 12.01 7.17
C ASN A 252 27.89 13.17 6.27
N ARG A 253 28.25 14.41 6.62
CA ARG A 253 27.87 15.64 5.89
C ARG A 253 28.07 15.49 4.37
N LYS A 254 29.14 14.81 3.94
CA LYS A 254 29.42 14.51 2.52
C LYS A 254 28.31 13.72 1.83
N THR A 255 27.73 12.73 2.49
CA THR A 255 26.65 11.91 1.93
C THR A 255 25.32 12.66 1.90
N LYS A 256 25.06 13.57 2.86
CA LYS A 256 23.90 14.48 2.80
C LYS A 256 24.01 15.43 1.61
N VAL A 257 25.19 16.05 1.41
CA VAL A 257 25.45 16.94 0.27
C VAL A 257 25.30 16.18 -1.04
N ARG A 258 25.88 14.97 -1.17
CA ARG A 258 25.72 14.14 -2.38
C ARG A 258 24.24 13.80 -2.65
N ALA A 259 23.46 13.48 -1.63
CA ALA A 259 22.03 13.21 -1.80
C ALA A 259 21.25 14.44 -2.29
N ILE A 260 21.55 15.63 -1.76
CA ILE A 260 20.97 16.90 -2.22
C ILE A 260 21.37 17.16 -3.68
N VAL A 261 22.64 17.03 -4.03
CA VAL A 261 23.14 17.24 -5.41
C VAL A 261 22.49 16.27 -6.39
N VAL A 262 22.37 14.98 -6.02
CA VAL A 262 21.65 13.99 -6.84
C VAL A 262 20.17 14.34 -6.96
N GLY A 263 19.53 14.79 -5.87
CA GLY A 263 18.13 15.24 -5.90
C GLY A 263 17.93 16.45 -6.81
N VAL A 264 18.84 17.43 -6.77
CA VAL A 264 18.81 18.60 -7.67
C VAL A 264 19.06 18.17 -9.11
N ALA A 265 20.05 17.31 -9.38
CA ALA A 265 20.33 16.80 -10.72
C ALA A 265 19.14 16.03 -11.30
N PHE A 266 18.48 15.20 -10.47
CA PHE A 266 17.26 14.50 -10.85
C PHE A 266 16.09 15.46 -11.07
N GLY A 267 15.96 16.50 -10.25
CA GLY A 267 14.98 17.58 -10.45
C GLY A 267 15.20 18.35 -11.76
N VAL A 268 16.45 18.68 -12.10
CA VAL A 268 16.82 19.33 -13.37
C VAL A 268 16.52 18.39 -14.55
N PHE A 269 16.87 17.10 -14.45
CA PHE A 269 16.52 16.09 -15.45
C PHE A 269 15.00 15.95 -15.62
N PHE A 270 14.24 16.01 -14.53
CA PHE A 270 12.78 15.99 -14.56
C PHE A 270 12.23 17.22 -15.30
N LEU A 271 12.79 18.40 -15.04
CA LEU A 271 12.37 19.66 -15.67
C LEU A 271 12.78 19.77 -17.15
N SER A 272 13.82 19.05 -17.58
CA SER A 272 14.35 19.12 -18.95
C SER A 272 13.86 17.99 -19.87
N ASN A 273 13.20 16.96 -19.34
CA ASN A 273 12.72 15.84 -20.15
C ASN A 273 11.37 16.17 -20.81
N PRO A 274 11.23 16.08 -22.15
CA PRO A 274 9.98 16.42 -22.87
C PRO A 274 8.76 15.57 -22.50
N ILE A 275 8.97 14.35 -22.01
CA ILE A 275 7.88 13.48 -21.54
C ILE A 275 7.38 13.98 -20.18
N LEU A 276 8.30 14.49 -19.36
CA LEU A 276 8.02 15.07 -18.04
C LEU A 276 7.61 16.54 -18.11
N SER A 277 7.86 17.24 -19.23
CA SER A 277 7.42 18.62 -19.42
C SER A 277 5.90 18.74 -19.52
N ARG A 278 5.19 17.75 -20.08
CA ARG A 278 3.72 17.69 -20.01
C ARG A 278 3.22 17.65 -18.56
N TYR A 279 3.93 16.95 -17.67
CA TYR A 279 3.62 16.96 -16.24
C TYR A 279 3.93 18.31 -15.61
N LYS A 280 5.03 18.97 -16.01
CA LYS A 280 5.35 20.32 -15.56
C LYS A 280 4.23 21.30 -15.93
N ASP A 281 3.71 21.23 -17.15
CA ASP A 281 2.65 22.14 -17.60
C ASP A 281 1.35 21.92 -16.81
N LEU A 282 0.98 20.65 -16.55
CA LEU A 282 -0.16 20.31 -15.68
C LEU A 282 0.05 20.78 -14.24
N VAL A 283 1.26 20.63 -13.68
CA VAL A 283 1.58 21.07 -12.32
C VAL A 283 1.59 22.60 -12.23
N ILE A 284 2.11 23.30 -13.24
CA ILE A 284 2.11 24.76 -13.30
C ILE A 284 0.68 25.27 -13.44
N GLN A 285 -0.12 24.69 -14.33
CA GLN A 285 -1.53 25.03 -14.48
C GLN A 285 -2.29 24.81 -13.17
N PHE A 286 -2.12 23.65 -12.53
CA PHE A 286 -2.69 23.37 -11.22
C PHE A 286 -2.24 24.39 -10.16
N ILE A 287 -0.95 24.73 -10.07
CA ILE A 287 -0.44 25.73 -9.12
C ILE A 287 -1.01 27.13 -9.40
N MET A 288 -1.16 27.52 -10.67
CA MET A 288 -1.73 28.80 -11.06
C MET A 288 -3.24 28.88 -10.78
N GLU A 289 -3.94 27.75 -10.82
CA GLU A 289 -5.37 27.65 -10.48
C GLU A 289 -5.62 27.61 -8.96
N ILE A 290 -4.58 27.38 -8.15
CA ILE A 290 -4.69 27.42 -6.68
C ILE A 290 -4.72 28.87 -6.20
N ASP A 291 -5.88 29.30 -5.74
CA ASP A 291 -5.97 30.44 -4.82
C ASP A 291 -5.30 30.08 -3.48
N VAL A 292 -4.21 30.79 -3.16
CA VAL A 292 -3.43 30.58 -1.92
C VAL A 292 -4.31 30.77 -0.68
N ALA A 293 -5.26 31.70 -0.70
CA ALA A 293 -6.19 31.91 0.41
C ALA A 293 -7.11 30.70 0.58
N ASN A 294 -7.64 30.16 -0.51
CA ASN A 294 -8.43 28.94 -0.51
C ASN A 294 -7.61 27.72 -0.04
N ALA A 295 -6.36 27.59 -0.48
CA ALA A 295 -5.46 26.49 -0.08
C ALA A 295 -5.20 26.44 1.43
N LEU A 296 -5.10 27.60 2.10
CA LEU A 296 -4.92 27.70 3.54
C LEU A 296 -6.11 27.14 4.34
N ILE A 297 -7.31 27.11 3.75
CA ILE A 297 -8.53 26.60 4.38
C ILE A 297 -8.75 25.13 3.98
N VAL A 298 -8.64 24.84 2.69
CA VAL A 298 -8.97 23.53 2.12
C VAL A 298 -8.00 22.44 2.56
N ILE A 299 -6.69 22.74 2.67
CA ILE A 299 -5.70 21.73 3.06
C ILE A 299 -5.91 21.25 4.51
N PRO A 300 -6.04 22.13 5.53
CA PRO A 300 -6.38 21.68 6.89
C PRO A 300 -7.69 20.90 6.96
N GLN A 301 -8.73 21.34 6.25
CA GLN A 301 -10.01 20.62 6.19
C GLN A 301 -9.84 19.22 5.59
N ALA A 302 -9.09 19.09 4.49
CA ALA A 302 -8.82 17.81 3.84
C ALA A 302 -8.01 16.88 4.75
N ILE A 303 -7.05 17.40 5.53
CA ILE A 303 -6.33 16.60 6.53
C ILE A 303 -7.30 16.05 7.57
N VAL A 304 -8.18 16.88 8.14
CA VAL A 304 -9.18 16.42 9.13
C VAL A 304 -10.12 15.37 8.50
N LYS A 305 -10.64 15.65 7.30
CA LYS A 305 -11.49 14.72 6.56
C LYS A 305 -10.77 13.41 6.25
N MET A 306 -9.46 13.41 6.00
CA MET A 306 -8.69 12.18 5.76
C MET A 306 -8.74 11.21 6.95
N PHE A 307 -8.78 11.72 8.18
CA PHE A 307 -8.84 10.88 9.39
C PHE A 307 -10.28 10.52 9.78
N ILE A 308 -11.22 11.46 9.67
CA ILE A 308 -12.53 11.37 10.33
C ILE A 308 -13.68 11.16 9.32
N ALA A 309 -13.49 11.51 8.05
CA ALA A 309 -14.51 11.39 7.01
C ALA A 309 -14.40 10.08 6.22
N PRO A 310 -15.50 9.53 5.67
CA PRO A 310 -16.85 10.09 5.72
C PRO A 310 -17.42 10.04 7.15
N LEU A 311 -18.19 11.06 7.53
CA LEU A 311 -18.83 11.06 8.84
C LEU A 311 -20.01 10.06 8.81
N PRO A 312 -20.32 9.36 9.90
CA PRO A 312 -21.36 8.32 9.87
C PRO A 312 -22.68 8.79 9.29
N TRP A 313 -23.13 10.00 9.67
CA TRP A 313 -24.38 10.58 9.19
C TRP A 313 -24.39 10.93 7.70
N ASN A 314 -23.23 11.04 7.04
CA ASN A 314 -23.15 11.24 5.59
C ASN A 314 -23.36 9.93 4.80
N ILE A 315 -23.38 8.78 5.47
CA ILE A 315 -23.55 7.45 4.83
C ILE A 315 -24.86 6.79 5.26
N ILE A 316 -25.44 7.18 6.40
CA ILE A 316 -26.67 6.56 6.96
C ILE A 316 -27.88 6.68 6.00
N GLY A 317 -27.87 7.63 5.07
CA GLY A 317 -28.97 7.85 4.11
C GLY A 317 -28.98 6.92 2.89
N ASP A 318 -27.81 6.46 2.44
CA ASP A 318 -27.67 5.70 1.19
C ASP A 318 -27.31 4.25 1.49
N LYS A 319 -28.29 3.34 1.29
CA LYS A 319 -28.07 1.89 1.38
C LYS A 319 -27.37 1.40 0.11
N ASP A 320 -26.10 1.77 -0.04
CA ASP A 320 -25.27 1.38 -1.16
C ASP A 320 -24.02 0.61 -0.71
N ILE A 321 -23.09 0.38 -1.64
CA ILE A 321 -21.86 -0.34 -1.37
C ILE A 321 -21.01 0.33 -0.28
N TYR A 322 -21.15 1.64 -0.05
CA TYR A 322 -20.38 2.37 0.96
C TYR A 322 -20.90 2.13 2.39
N SER A 323 -22.02 1.42 2.57
CA SER A 323 -22.52 1.00 3.88
C SER A 323 -21.48 0.26 4.73
N LEU A 324 -20.55 -0.52 4.15
CA LEU A 324 -19.47 -1.14 4.95
C LEU A 324 -18.42 -0.12 5.41
N VAL A 325 -18.30 1.03 4.75
CA VAL A 325 -17.40 2.13 5.15
C VAL A 325 -17.94 2.85 6.39
N LEU A 326 -19.24 2.72 6.69
CA LEU A 326 -19.85 3.25 7.92
C LEU A 326 -19.15 2.70 9.18
N PHE A 327 -18.77 1.43 9.18
CA PHE A 327 -18.05 0.82 10.31
C PHE A 327 -16.73 1.53 10.60
N ASP A 328 -15.91 1.79 9.58
CA ASP A 328 -14.64 2.52 9.73
C ASP A 328 -14.85 3.94 10.25
N SER A 329 -15.95 4.57 9.84
CA SER A 329 -16.30 5.94 10.20
C SER A 329 -16.72 6.03 11.67
N ILE A 330 -17.55 5.10 12.13
CA ILE A 330 -17.95 4.99 13.54
C ILE A 330 -16.73 4.68 14.41
N ILE A 331 -15.88 3.74 13.98
CA ILE A 331 -14.64 3.40 14.68
C ILE A 331 -13.71 4.61 14.77
N SER A 332 -13.49 5.35 13.68
CA SER A 332 -12.64 6.54 13.69
C SER A 332 -13.15 7.60 14.66
N LEU A 333 -14.47 7.81 14.71
CA LEU A 333 -15.09 8.79 15.59
C LEU A 333 -14.99 8.37 17.08
N LEU A 334 -15.30 7.11 17.40
CA LEU A 334 -15.18 6.55 18.75
C LEU A 334 -13.74 6.60 19.28
N PHE A 335 -12.76 6.39 18.40
CA PHE A 335 -11.34 6.38 18.75
C PHE A 335 -10.61 7.69 18.43
N SER A 336 -11.34 8.78 18.18
CA SER A 336 -10.77 10.12 17.92
C SER A 336 -9.85 10.61 19.05
N ALA A 337 -10.12 10.24 20.30
CA ALA A 337 -9.22 10.50 21.43
C ALA A 337 -7.83 9.87 21.23
N PHE A 338 -7.73 8.71 20.58
CA PHE A 338 -6.43 8.10 20.27
C PHE A 338 -5.66 8.89 19.21
N LEU A 339 -6.34 9.49 18.23
CA LEU A 339 -5.71 10.41 17.28
C LEU A 339 -5.09 11.61 18.00
N ILE A 340 -5.84 12.25 18.90
CA ILE A 340 -5.34 13.37 19.73
C ILE A 340 -4.14 12.91 20.56
N MET A 341 -4.23 11.76 21.21
CA MET A 341 -3.13 11.19 21.99
C MET A 341 -1.90 10.90 21.13
N ALA A 342 -2.07 10.45 19.88
CA ALA A 342 -0.96 10.24 18.95
C ALA A 342 -0.23 11.55 18.65
N VAL A 343 -0.98 12.62 18.38
CA VAL A 343 -0.43 13.97 18.13
C VAL A 343 0.33 14.47 19.35
N VAL A 344 -0.27 14.41 20.55
CA VAL A 344 0.38 14.81 21.81
C VAL A 344 1.67 14.02 22.03
N LYS A 345 1.65 12.70 21.82
CA LYS A 345 2.84 11.84 21.95
C LYS A 345 3.92 12.19 20.93
N MET A 346 3.57 12.55 19.69
CA MET A 346 4.55 12.98 18.68
C MET A 346 5.23 14.30 19.06
N PHE A 347 4.50 15.23 19.68
CA PHE A 347 5.10 16.46 20.22
C PHE A 347 5.96 16.20 21.45
N LYS A 348 5.54 15.28 22.33
CA LYS A 348 6.27 14.95 23.56
C LYS A 348 7.55 14.13 23.32
N TYR A 349 7.53 13.18 22.39
CA TYR A 349 8.62 12.21 22.19
C TYR A 349 9.28 12.36 20.82
N SER A 350 10.51 12.89 20.79
CA SER A 350 11.29 13.09 19.55
C SER A 350 11.52 11.80 18.78
N ASP A 351 11.86 10.70 19.46
CA ASP A 351 12.10 9.39 18.82
C ASP A 351 10.85 8.83 18.15
N LEU A 352 9.69 9.06 18.75
CA LEU A 352 8.41 8.70 18.14
C LEU A 352 8.17 9.54 16.89
N ARG A 353 8.38 10.85 16.98
CA ARG A 353 8.20 11.79 15.87
C ARG A 353 9.04 11.40 14.66
N VAL A 354 10.32 11.14 14.88
CA VAL A 354 11.26 10.69 13.84
C VAL A 354 10.79 9.37 13.22
N ARG A 355 10.26 8.44 14.04
CA ARG A 355 9.69 7.20 13.52
C ARG A 355 8.44 7.42 12.66
N MET A 356 7.56 8.33 13.08
CA MET A 356 6.27 8.57 12.47
C MET A 356 6.34 9.36 11.15
N TYR A 357 7.40 10.11 10.86
CA TYR A 357 7.50 10.89 9.62
C TYR A 357 7.34 10.06 8.35
N LEU A 358 7.87 8.83 8.34
CA LEU A 358 7.73 7.92 7.20
C LEU A 358 6.27 7.58 6.88
N TYR A 359 5.38 7.67 7.87
CA TYR A 359 3.96 7.31 7.76
C TYR A 359 3.05 8.54 7.66
N VAL A 360 3.42 9.64 8.32
CA VAL A 360 2.62 10.88 8.36
C VAL A 360 2.80 11.71 7.09
N ILE A 361 4.02 11.82 6.55
CA ILE A 361 4.29 12.61 5.34
C ILE A 361 3.43 12.15 4.15
N PRO A 362 3.31 10.83 3.87
CA PRO A 362 2.40 10.34 2.85
C PRO A 362 0.95 10.80 3.05
N ILE A 363 0.43 10.75 4.28
CA ILE A 363 -0.93 11.20 4.58
C ILE A 363 -1.09 12.70 4.29
N LEU A 364 -0.13 13.53 4.72
CA LEU A 364 -0.22 14.99 4.55
C LEU A 364 -0.18 15.40 3.08
N ILE A 365 0.74 14.84 2.29
CA ILE A 365 0.85 15.16 0.86
C ILE A 365 -0.38 14.66 0.10
N HIS A 366 -0.86 13.47 0.44
CA HIS A 366 -2.06 12.89 -0.16
C HIS A 366 -3.30 13.75 0.19
N ALA A 367 -3.46 14.16 1.45
CA ALA A 367 -4.56 15.04 1.86
C ALA A 367 -4.48 16.42 1.20
N ALA A 368 -3.29 17.00 1.05
CA ALA A 368 -3.13 18.29 0.38
C ALA A 368 -3.51 18.21 -1.11
N ALA A 369 -3.00 17.20 -1.82
CA ALA A 369 -3.32 17.01 -3.24
C ALA A 369 -4.84 16.84 -3.47
N LEU A 370 -5.48 16.01 -2.64
CA LEU A 370 -6.91 15.73 -2.77
C LEU A 370 -7.80 16.87 -2.25
N GLY A 371 -7.32 17.62 -1.26
CA GLY A 371 -7.97 18.85 -0.83
C GLY A 371 -8.08 19.83 -1.98
N ILE A 372 -6.96 20.10 -2.65
CA ILE A 372 -6.94 21.05 -3.77
C ILE A 372 -7.78 20.55 -4.96
N GLU A 373 -7.68 19.27 -5.31
CA GLU A 373 -8.37 18.73 -6.50
C GLU A 373 -9.88 18.53 -6.27
N TYR A 374 -10.31 18.14 -5.07
CA TYR A 374 -11.68 17.70 -4.79
C TYR A 374 -12.36 18.38 -3.59
N GLY A 375 -11.80 19.46 -3.03
CA GLY A 375 -12.36 20.14 -1.84
C GLY A 375 -12.37 19.27 -0.57
N GLY A 376 -11.59 18.19 -0.55
CA GLY A 376 -11.45 17.28 0.59
C GLY A 376 -12.49 16.15 0.68
N ASP A 377 -13.46 16.04 -0.24
CA ASP A 377 -14.42 14.92 -0.29
C ASP A 377 -13.90 13.73 -1.11
N SER A 378 -12.75 13.21 -0.71
CA SER A 378 -12.05 12.13 -1.40
C SER A 378 -12.00 10.84 -0.55
N ALA A 379 -13.10 10.51 0.13
CA ALA A 379 -13.23 9.35 1.03
C ALA A 379 -12.78 8.02 0.38
N ARG A 380 -12.92 7.90 -0.94
CA ARG A 380 -12.48 6.76 -1.75
C ARG A 380 -10.97 6.68 -1.94
N GLN A 381 -10.32 7.81 -2.15
CA GLN A 381 -8.90 7.84 -2.50
C GLN A 381 -7.99 7.70 -1.27
N ARG A 382 -8.53 7.72 -0.05
CA ARG A 382 -7.78 7.49 1.20
C ARG A 382 -7.20 6.08 1.33
N THR A 383 -7.72 5.10 0.56
CA THR A 383 -7.27 3.70 0.60
C THR A 383 -5.75 3.57 0.42
N GLY A 384 -5.13 4.41 -0.42
CA GLY A 384 -3.68 4.41 -0.66
C GLY A 384 -2.82 4.72 0.57
N VAL A 385 -3.37 5.39 1.59
CA VAL A 385 -2.68 5.74 2.85
C VAL A 385 -3.37 5.18 4.10
N MET A 386 -4.40 4.34 3.93
CA MET A 386 -5.26 3.89 5.03
C MET A 386 -4.51 3.08 6.09
N PHE A 387 -3.51 2.27 5.72
CA PHE A 387 -2.66 1.60 6.72
C PHE A 387 -1.94 2.59 7.63
N PHE A 388 -1.52 3.75 7.11
CA PHE A 388 -0.83 4.78 7.89
C PHE A 388 -1.80 5.53 8.81
N ILE A 389 -3.02 5.79 8.34
CA ILE A 389 -4.09 6.38 9.14
C ILE A 389 -4.39 5.47 10.34
N ILE A 390 -4.68 4.18 10.08
CA ILE A 390 -4.96 3.19 11.15
C ILE A 390 -3.77 3.10 12.12
N LEU A 391 -2.54 3.11 11.62
CA LEU A 391 -1.34 3.09 12.46
C LEU A 391 -1.28 4.26 13.44
N ILE A 392 -1.66 5.48 13.02
CA ILE A 392 -1.67 6.67 13.90
C ILE A 392 -2.60 6.45 15.10
N PHE A 393 -3.82 5.95 14.87
CA PHE A 393 -4.75 5.62 15.96
C PHE A 393 -4.15 4.58 16.93
N ILE A 394 -3.54 3.53 16.40
CA ILE A 394 -2.97 2.44 17.21
C ILE A 394 -1.75 2.93 18.02
N VAL A 395 -0.89 3.76 17.43
CA VAL A 395 0.23 4.40 18.14
C VAL A 395 -0.30 5.29 19.26
N GLY A 396 -1.35 6.06 19.00
CA GLY A 396 -2.08 6.84 20.00
C GLY A 396 -2.53 6.02 21.20
N ALA A 397 -3.15 4.87 20.96
CA ALA A 397 -3.63 3.96 22.00
C ALA A 397 -2.51 3.27 22.78
N PHE A 398 -1.56 2.64 22.07
CA PHE A 398 -0.68 1.63 22.67
C PHE A 398 0.76 2.06 22.90
N ASN A 399 1.23 3.13 22.24
CA ASN A 399 2.63 3.53 22.40
C ASN A 399 2.83 4.27 23.72
N THR A 400 3.17 3.54 24.78
CA THR A 400 3.35 4.07 26.15
C THR A 400 4.79 4.45 26.48
N GLN A 401 5.73 4.33 25.54
CA GLN A 401 7.15 4.56 25.80
C GLN A 401 7.48 6.02 26.10
N SER A 402 7.50 6.33 27.40
CA SER A 402 8.69 6.77 28.12
C SER A 402 9.87 5.85 27.80
N THR A 403 10.54 6.05 26.66
CA THR A 403 11.90 5.56 26.49
C THR A 403 12.82 6.58 27.12
N LYS A 404 13.25 6.30 28.36
CA LYS A 404 14.58 6.72 28.81
C LYS A 404 15.53 6.38 27.67
N LEU A 405 16.12 7.40 27.07
CA LEU A 405 17.33 7.23 26.27
C LEU A 405 18.27 6.38 27.10
N ASP A 406 18.65 5.23 26.56
CA ASP A 406 19.73 4.42 27.11
C ASP A 406 20.97 5.32 27.25
N ASP A 407 21.28 5.69 28.49
CA ASP A 407 22.61 6.13 28.97
C ASP A 407 23.69 5.04 28.77
N ARG A 408 23.49 4.07 27.88
CA ARG A 408 24.50 3.06 27.51
C ARG A 408 25.52 3.56 26.49
N SER A 409 25.61 4.88 26.29
CA SER A 409 26.70 5.51 25.52
C SER A 409 27.72 6.25 26.38
N SER A 410 27.59 6.24 27.71
CA SER A 410 28.61 6.74 28.65
C SER A 410 29.50 5.65 29.28
N GLY A 411 29.30 4.38 28.91
CA GLY A 411 30.01 3.23 29.48
C GLY A 411 31.00 2.54 28.54
N ILE A 412 31.79 3.29 27.76
CA ILE A 412 32.99 2.75 27.10
C ILE A 412 34.22 3.39 27.77
N GLU A 413 34.79 2.63 28.70
CA GLU A 413 36.23 2.46 28.95
C GLU A 413 37.10 3.70 28.68
N ARG A 414 37.19 4.56 29.68
CA ARG A 414 38.49 5.03 30.15
C ARG A 414 38.92 4.01 31.20
N ASP A 415 39.81 3.10 30.82
CA ASP A 415 40.82 2.46 31.68
C ASP A 415 41.39 1.25 30.94
N HIS A 416 42.49 1.46 30.22
CA HIS A 416 43.78 0.85 30.59
C HIS A 416 44.88 1.35 29.67
N ASN A 417 45.87 1.99 30.29
CA ASN A 417 47.22 2.15 29.78
C ASN A 417 47.84 0.76 29.50
N ASN A 418 48.31 0.55 28.27
CA ASN A 418 49.69 0.18 27.93
C ASN A 418 49.87 0.10 26.42
#